data_AF-A0A8E2LBA3-F1
#
_entry.id   AF-A0A8E2LBA3-F1
#
_cell.length_a   1.000
_cell.length_b   1.000
_cell.length_c   1.000
_cell.angle_alpha   90.00
_cell.angle_beta   90.00
_cell.angle_gamma   90.00
#
_symmetry.space_group_name_H-M   'P 1'
#
loop_
_entity.id
_entity.type
_entity.pdbx_description
1 polymer ?
#
loop_
_entity_poly.entity_id
_entity_poly.type
_entity_poly.pdbx_seq_one_letter_code
_entity_poly.pdbx_strand_id
1 'polypeptide(L)'
;MAAADRFEITIQGYGGHGAQPHKTKDAIVIGSQLVMNLQQIVSRRVDPIHSAVVTVASFVAENAFNVIADSAKLSGTVRTFNEDVRDFIEEEIERIV
;
A
#
# COMPACT_ATOMS: atom_id res chain seq x y z
N MET A 1 -7.20 -12.48 -21.03
CA MET A 1 -6.82 -11.16 -20.46
C MET A 1 -6.58 -11.36 -18.99
N ALA A 2 -5.50 -10.80 -18.42
CA ALA A 2 -5.23 -10.90 -16.98
C ALA A 2 -6.40 -10.31 -16.18
N ALA A 3 -6.81 -10.98 -15.10
CA ALA A 3 -7.79 -10.44 -14.18
C ALA A 3 -7.28 -9.11 -13.61
N ALA A 4 -8.21 -8.18 -13.37
CA ALA A 4 -7.89 -6.80 -13.08
C ALA A 4 -8.50 -6.37 -11.74
N ASP A 5 -7.88 -6.80 -10.64
CA ASP A 5 -8.38 -6.49 -9.31
C ASP A 5 -7.88 -5.11 -8.85
N ARG A 6 -8.65 -4.51 -7.95
CA ARG A 6 -8.39 -3.19 -7.38
C ARG A 6 -8.35 -3.31 -5.87
N PHE A 7 -7.36 -2.69 -5.25
CA PHE A 7 -7.33 -2.49 -3.80
C PHE A 7 -7.39 -0.99 -3.46
N GLU A 8 -8.00 -0.70 -2.32
CA GLU A 8 -7.97 0.62 -1.68
C GLU A 8 -7.63 0.43 -0.20
N ILE A 9 -6.65 1.17 0.29
CA ILE A 9 -6.19 1.11 1.68
C ILE A 9 -6.23 2.51 2.24
N THR A 10 -6.95 2.69 3.36
CA THR A 10 -6.95 3.94 4.11
C THR A 10 -6.13 3.75 5.38
N ILE A 11 -5.05 4.51 5.49
CA ILE A 11 -4.18 4.52 6.65
C ILE A 11 -4.69 5.61 7.57
N GLN A 12 -5.07 5.23 8.79
CA GLN A 12 -5.42 6.15 9.84
C GLN A 12 -4.25 6.30 10.81
N GLY A 13 -3.57 7.43 10.72
CA GLY A 13 -2.58 7.90 11.66
C GLY A 13 -3.18 8.83 12.72
N TYR A 14 -2.33 9.73 13.21
CA TYR A 14 -2.68 10.76 14.17
C TYR A 14 -1.81 11.99 13.86
N GLY A 15 -2.44 13.03 13.30
CA GLY A 15 -1.73 14.21 12.81
C GLY A 15 -1.27 15.15 13.91
N GLY A 16 -0.63 16.26 13.52
CA GLY A 16 -0.20 17.28 14.47
C GLY A 16 0.78 18.29 13.86
N HIS A 17 1.35 19.13 14.73
CA HIS A 17 2.31 20.15 14.29
C HIS A 17 3.60 19.50 13.76
N GLY A 18 4.09 19.93 12.59
CA GLY A 18 5.28 19.37 11.93
C GLY A 18 6.56 19.41 12.75
N ALA A 19 6.65 20.33 13.72
CA ALA A 19 7.75 20.41 14.69
C ALA A 19 7.61 19.48 15.91
N GLN A 20 6.54 18.68 16.03
CA GLN A 20 6.29 17.78 17.17
C GLN A 20 5.98 16.33 16.74
N PRO A 21 6.83 15.67 15.92
CA PRO A 21 6.54 14.35 15.37
C PRO A 21 6.44 13.24 16.44
N HIS A 22 7.09 13.41 17.60
CA HIS A 22 7.01 12.45 18.71
C HIS A 22 5.61 12.37 19.36
N LYS A 23 4.69 13.27 19.00
CA LYS A 23 3.28 13.25 19.45
C LYS A 23 2.33 12.76 18.36
N THR A 24 2.84 12.39 17.19
CA THR A 24 2.04 12.04 16.01
C THR A 24 2.26 10.59 15.60
N LYS A 25 1.39 10.09 14.73
CA LYS A 25 1.56 8.86 13.96
C LYS A 25 1.39 9.23 12.50
N ASP A 26 2.49 9.49 11.82
CA ASP A 26 2.49 10.05 10.46
C ASP A 26 1.98 9.05 9.42
N ALA A 27 0.80 9.33 8.85
CA ALA A 27 0.18 8.46 7.85
C ALA A 27 0.99 8.39 6.54
N ILE A 28 1.74 9.43 6.17
CA ILE A 28 2.60 9.43 4.97
C ILE A 28 3.78 8.49 5.18
N VAL A 29 4.42 8.53 6.35
CA VAL A 29 5.55 7.63 6.66
C VAL A 29 5.10 6.18 6.69
N ILE A 30 3.98 5.90 7.36
CA ILE A 30 3.39 4.55 7.41
C ILE A 30 3.05 4.06 5.99
N GLY A 31 2.40 4.91 5.19
CA GLY A 31 2.05 4.56 3.81
C GLY A 31 3.26 4.32 2.93
N SER A 32 4.33 5.09 3.10
CA SER A 32 5.57 4.91 2.33
C SER A 32 6.21 3.56 2.66
N GLN A 33 6.23 3.17 3.94
CA GLN A 33 6.71 1.86 4.35
C GLN A 33 5.83 0.73 3.80
N LEU A 34 4.51 0.91 3.84
CA LEU A 34 3.56 -0.05 3.27
C LEU A 34 3.80 -0.25 1.77
N VAL A 35 3.96 0.84 0.99
CA VAL A 35 4.27 0.74 -0.45
C VAL A 35 5.50 -0.12 -0.71
N MET A 36 6.58 0.08 0.07
CA MET A 36 7.80 -0.72 -0.05
C MET A 36 7.58 -2.19 0.34
N ASN A 37 6.79 -2.46 1.37
CA ASN A 37 6.46 -3.82 1.78
C ASN A 37 5.62 -4.56 0.73
N LEU A 38 4.66 -3.89 0.10
CA LEU A 38 3.85 -4.46 -0.98
C LEU A 38 4.70 -4.95 -2.16
N GLN A 39 5.84 -4.29 -2.46
CA GLN A 39 6.74 -4.73 -3.54
C GLN A 39 7.40 -6.09 -3.25
N GLN A 40 7.45 -6.50 -1.98
CA GLN A 40 8.04 -7.79 -1.59
C GLN A 40 7.15 -8.97 -1.94
N ILE A 41 5.83 -8.77 -2.14
CA ILE A 41 4.91 -9.83 -2.54
C ILE A 41 5.38 -10.44 -3.86
N VAL A 42 5.46 -9.62 -4.93
CA VAL A 42 5.88 -10.11 -6.25
C VAL A 42 7.36 -10.47 -6.24
N SER A 43 8.22 -9.63 -5.66
CA SER A 43 9.66 -9.85 -5.79
C SER A 43 10.17 -11.06 -5.00
N ARG A 44 9.56 -11.42 -3.87
CA ARG A 44 10.06 -12.46 -2.94
C ARG A 44 9.09 -13.61 -2.67
N ARG A 45 7.79 -13.47 -2.94
CA ARG A 45 6.79 -14.46 -2.51
C ARG A 45 6.03 -15.12 -3.65
N VAL A 46 5.98 -14.52 -4.83
CA VAL A 46 5.42 -15.15 -6.03
C VAL A 46 6.48 -15.98 -6.75
N ASP A 47 6.12 -17.19 -7.20
CA ASP A 47 6.98 -18.02 -8.05
C ASP A 47 7.33 -17.25 -9.35
N PRO A 48 8.61 -17.08 -9.70
CA PRO A 48 9.01 -16.32 -10.89
C PRO A 48 8.48 -16.87 -12.23
N ILE A 49 8.01 -18.12 -12.28
CA ILE A 49 7.33 -18.69 -13.46
C ILE A 49 5.93 -18.09 -13.63
N HIS A 50 5.28 -17.69 -12.54
CA HIS A 50 3.99 -17.04 -12.56
C HIS A 50 4.12 -15.53 -12.74
N SER A 51 3.42 -14.99 -13.73
CA SER A 51 3.38 -13.54 -13.95
C SER A 51 2.41 -12.89 -12.97
N ALA A 52 2.92 -11.95 -12.18
CA ALA A 52 2.13 -11.12 -11.28
C ALA A 52 2.64 -9.68 -11.27
N VAL A 53 1.73 -8.73 -11.10
CA VAL A 53 2.04 -7.31 -10.93
C VAL A 53 1.17 -6.76 -9.81
N VAL A 54 1.80 -6.07 -8.86
CA VAL A 54 1.14 -5.24 -7.85
C VAL A 54 1.56 -3.81 -8.11
N THR A 55 0.60 -2.93 -8.36
CA THR A 55 0.86 -1.51 -8.64
C THR A 55 0.11 -0.66 -7.63
N VAL A 56 0.83 0.19 -6.89
CA VAL A 56 0.22 1.30 -6.16
C VAL A 56 0.11 2.46 -7.13
N ALA A 57 -1.12 2.75 -7.58
CA ALA A 57 -1.39 3.71 -8.63
C ALA A 57 -1.67 5.12 -8.08
N SER A 58 -2.07 5.23 -6.82
CA SER A 58 -2.35 6.49 -6.14
C SER A 58 -1.90 6.45 -4.68
N PHE A 59 -1.32 7.56 -4.23
CA PHE A 59 -1.03 7.84 -2.84
C PHE A 59 -1.41 9.30 -2.59
N VAL A 60 -2.48 9.51 -1.82
CA VAL A 60 -2.99 10.84 -1.50
C VAL A 60 -3.00 11.07 0.01
N ALA A 61 -2.36 12.14 0.45
CA ALA A 61 -2.44 12.68 1.79
C ALA A 61 -2.35 14.22 1.69
N GLU A 62 -3.48 14.91 1.79
CA GLU A 62 -3.56 16.36 1.61
C GLU A 62 -3.53 17.07 2.96
N ASN A 63 -2.52 17.90 3.19
CA ASN A 63 -2.34 18.66 4.42
C ASN A 63 -1.61 19.98 4.14
N ALA A 64 -1.61 20.91 5.10
CA ALA A 64 -0.73 22.06 5.06
C ALA A 64 0.75 21.63 5.18
N PHE A 65 1.66 22.43 4.61
CA PHE A 65 3.10 22.09 4.54
C PHE A 65 3.78 21.86 5.90
N ASN A 66 3.18 22.34 6.99
CA ASN A 66 3.70 22.26 8.36
C ASN A 66 2.84 21.36 9.28
N VAL A 67 1.95 20.53 8.72
CA VAL A 67 1.09 19.61 9.44
C VAL A 67 1.43 18.17 9.05
N ILE A 68 1.66 17.31 10.04
CA ILE A 68 1.83 15.88 9.84
C ILE A 68 0.46 15.26 9.56
N ALA A 69 0.39 14.44 8.50
CA ALA A 69 -0.84 13.81 8.03
C ALA A 69 -1.44 12.85 9.06
N ASP A 70 -2.73 13.01 9.33
CA ASP A 70 -3.51 12.06 10.13
C ASP A 70 -4.09 10.91 9.29
N SER A 71 -4.21 11.08 7.97
CA SER A 71 -4.72 10.06 7.07
C SER A 71 -3.99 10.06 5.73
N ALA A 72 -3.90 8.89 5.11
CA ALA A 72 -3.43 8.70 3.75
C ALA A 72 -4.27 7.62 3.05
N LYS A 73 -4.61 7.84 1.78
CA LYS A 73 -5.30 6.86 0.94
C LYS A 73 -4.35 6.34 -0.13
N LEU A 74 -4.22 5.02 -0.18
CA LEU A 74 -3.57 4.29 -1.26
C LEU A 74 -4.62 3.62 -2.12
N SER A 75 -4.42 3.60 -3.42
CA SER A 75 -5.18 2.73 -4.31
C SER A 75 -4.29 2.15 -5.40
N GLY A 76 -4.66 0.99 -5.89
CA GLY A 76 -3.81 0.25 -6.80
C GLY A 76 -4.51 -0.92 -7.43
N THR A 77 -3.74 -1.67 -8.21
CA THR A 77 -4.24 -2.79 -8.99
C THR A 77 -3.34 -4.00 -8.90
N VAL A 78 -3.95 -5.17 -8.94
CA VAL A 78 -3.26 -6.45 -9.12
C VAL A 78 -3.54 -6.96 -10.54
N ARG A 79 -2.54 -7.60 -11.15
CA ARG A 79 -2.66 -8.27 -12.45
C ARG A 79 -1.94 -9.61 -12.39
N THR A 80 -2.65 -10.68 -12.74
CA THR A 80 -2.07 -12.01 -12.95
C THR A 80 -2.94 -12.84 -13.89
N PHE A 81 -2.37 -13.91 -14.45
CA PHE A 81 -3.09 -14.90 -15.26
C PHE A 81 -3.48 -16.15 -14.47
N ASN A 82 -2.96 -16.32 -13.24
CA ASN A 82 -3.22 -17.48 -12.39
C ASN A 82 -4.15 -17.07 -11.24
N GLU A 83 -5.26 -17.79 -11.08
CA GLU A 83 -6.26 -17.56 -10.05
C GLU A 83 -5.71 -17.82 -8.64
N ASP A 84 -4.96 -18.91 -8.43
CA ASP A 84 -4.35 -19.21 -7.13
C ASP A 84 -3.35 -18.11 -6.71
N VAL A 85 -2.63 -17.54 -7.68
CA VAL A 85 -1.69 -16.43 -7.42
C VAL A 85 -2.44 -15.13 -7.12
N ARG A 86 -3.62 -14.93 -7.71
CA ARG A 86 -4.46 -13.76 -7.42
C ARG A 86 -4.91 -13.80 -5.97
N ASP A 87 -5.49 -14.93 -5.56
CA ASP A 87 -6.05 -15.11 -4.21
C ASP A 87 -4.91 -15.05 -3.17
N PHE A 88 -3.75 -15.66 -3.47
CA PHE A 88 -2.54 -15.51 -2.66
C PHE A 88 -2.11 -14.04 -2.50
N ILE A 89 -2.11 -13.24 -3.56
CA ILE A 89 -1.72 -11.82 -3.48
C ILE A 89 -2.71 -11.04 -2.61
N GLU A 90 -4.01 -11.33 -2.71
CA GLU A 90 -5.04 -10.71 -1.85
C GLU A 90 -4.76 -11.00 -0.37
N GLU A 91 -4.55 -12.26 0.00
CA GLU A 91 -4.21 -12.67 1.38
C GLU A 91 -2.92 -11.98 1.88
N GLU A 92 -1.93 -11.84 1.01
CA GLU A 92 -0.65 -11.23 1.37
C GLU A 92 -0.74 -9.71 1.52
N ILE A 93 -1.60 -9.05 0.74
CA ILE A 93 -1.91 -7.63 0.95
C ILE A 93 -2.57 -7.45 2.32
N GLU A 94 -3.58 -8.28 2.64
CA GLU A 94 -4.26 -8.23 3.95
C GLU A 94 -3.32 -8.51 5.13
N ARG A 95 -2.36 -9.42 4.97
CA ARG A 95 -1.37 -9.74 6.00
C ARG A 95 -0.41 -8.57 6.29
N ILE A 96 -0.08 -7.77 5.28
CA ILE A 96 0.90 -6.68 5.41
C ILE A 96 0.27 -5.42 6.03
N VAL A 97 -1.03 -5.19 5.81
CA VAL A 97 -1.79 -4.03 6.29
C VAL A 97 -2.20 -4.22 7.75
#